data_AF-A0A3D1X2C4-F1
#
_entry.id   AF-A0A3D1X2C4-F1
#
_cell.length_a   1.000
_cell.length_b   1.000
_cell.length_c   1.000
_cell.angle_alpha   90.00
_cell.angle_beta   90.00
_cell.angle_gamma   90.00
#
_symmetry.space_group_name_H-M   'P 1'
#
loop_
_entity.id
_entity.type
_entity.pdbx_description
1 polymer ?
#
loop_
_entity_poly.entity_id
_entity_poly.type
_entity_poly.pdbx_seq_one_letter_code
_entity_poly.pdbx_strand_id
1 'polypeptide(L)'
;MSDNKDRLTYRPEPETKQKIERWYQEDNCRSKNEFIEKAVNCYADMLAAGQSTTLPRAVQSAIDARLKIFEDRIASLLYKQAVEMDMAMSILLQSLNVSEEVLRQERAKSIVAVKRTNGQLRLEQKLRELESESWQG
;
A
#
# COMPACT_ATOMS: atom_id res chain seq x y z
N MET A 1 -12.04 -52.53 -10.48
CA MET A 1 -11.42 -52.52 -9.14
C MET A 1 -12.51 -52.08 -8.18
N SER A 2 -12.86 -52.91 -7.20
CA SER A 2 -13.95 -52.65 -6.27
C SER A 2 -13.59 -51.48 -5.36
N ASP A 3 -14.32 -50.37 -5.49
CA ASP A 3 -14.28 -49.23 -4.57
C ASP A 3 -14.77 -49.71 -3.19
N ASN A 4 -13.84 -50.15 -2.35
CA ASN A 4 -14.15 -50.50 -0.99
C ASN A 4 -14.22 -49.21 -0.17
N LYS A 5 -15.42 -48.62 -0.08
CA LYS A 5 -15.66 -47.45 0.78
C LYS A 5 -15.60 -47.88 2.24
N ASP A 6 -14.44 -47.70 2.85
CA ASP A 6 -14.25 -47.94 4.28
C ASP A 6 -15.20 -47.05 5.09
N ARG A 7 -15.96 -47.69 5.98
CA ARG A 7 -17.02 -47.03 6.72
C ARG A 7 -16.46 -46.41 8.00
N LEU A 8 -16.17 -45.12 7.95
CA LEU A 8 -15.72 -44.36 9.12
C LEU A 8 -16.90 -44.02 10.05
N THR A 9 -16.78 -44.33 11.34
CA THR A 9 -17.76 -43.88 12.34
C THR A 9 -17.35 -42.52 12.88
N TYR A 10 -18.06 -41.47 12.46
CA TYR A 10 -17.84 -40.10 12.91
C TYR A 10 -18.92 -39.66 13.91
N ARG A 11 -18.50 -39.12 15.06
CA ARG A 11 -19.38 -38.56 16.10
C ARG A 11 -19.14 -37.05 16.23
N PRO A 12 -19.81 -36.21 15.43
CA PRO A 12 -19.68 -34.76 15.54
C PRO A 12 -20.33 -34.24 16.82
N GLU A 13 -19.78 -33.16 17.35
CA GLU A 13 -20.49 -32.33 18.34
C GLU A 13 -21.78 -31.73 17.74
N PRO A 14 -22.77 -31.37 18.58
CA PRO A 14 -24.05 -30.86 18.12
C PRO A 14 -23.93 -29.65 17.19
N GLU A 15 -23.01 -28.73 17.48
CA GLU A 15 -22.76 -27.54 16.66
C GLU A 15 -22.22 -27.90 15.27
N THR A 16 -21.26 -28.81 15.21
CA THR A 16 -20.66 -29.27 13.95
C THR A 16 -21.68 -30.02 13.10
N LYS A 17 -22.56 -30.80 13.73
CA LYS A 17 -23.67 -31.47 13.06
C LYS A 17 -24.64 -30.47 12.43
N GLN A 18 -24.97 -29.39 13.15
CA GLN A 18 -25.85 -28.34 12.64
C GLN A 18 -25.21 -27.59 11.45
N LYS A 19 -23.91 -27.31 11.53
CA LYS A 19 -23.15 -26.73 10.40
C LYS A 19 -23.19 -27.65 9.18
N ILE A 20 -22.94 -28.94 9.34
CA ILE A 20 -23.01 -29.90 8.22
C ILE A 20 -24.41 -29.90 7.61
N GLU A 21 -25.47 -29.94 8.42
CA GLU A 21 -26.86 -29.96 7.93
C GLU A 21 -27.21 -28.75 7.07
N ARG A 22 -26.78 -27.57 7.53
CA ARG A 22 -27.06 -26.31 6.85
C ARG A 22 -26.23 -26.19 5.57
N TRP A 23 -24.92 -26.37 5.68
CA TRP A 23 -23.99 -26.03 4.62
C TRP A 23 -23.90 -27.09 3.52
N TYR A 24 -24.23 -28.37 3.77
CA TYR A 24 -24.21 -29.35 2.68
C TYR A 24 -25.27 -29.05 1.61
N GLN A 25 -26.40 -28.44 1.99
CA GLN A 25 -27.43 -28.03 1.05
C GLN A 25 -27.04 -26.72 0.34
N GLU A 26 -26.50 -25.75 1.08
CA GLU A 26 -26.02 -24.48 0.51
C GLU A 26 -24.87 -24.69 -0.49
N ASP A 27 -23.98 -25.66 -0.25
CA ASP A 27 -22.88 -26.06 -1.15
C ASP A 27 -23.33 -27.00 -2.31
N ASN A 28 -24.64 -27.28 -2.41
CA ASN A 28 -25.23 -28.16 -3.43
C ASN A 28 -24.60 -29.58 -3.45
N CYS A 29 -24.19 -30.09 -2.28
CA CYS A 29 -23.66 -31.44 -2.15
C CYS A 29 -24.80 -32.47 -2.21
N ARG A 30 -24.56 -33.60 -2.88
CA ARG A 30 -25.54 -34.69 -3.02
C ARG A 30 -25.74 -35.47 -1.73
N SER A 31 -24.78 -35.38 -0.80
CA SER A 31 -24.88 -35.99 0.52
C SER A 31 -24.02 -35.26 1.55
N LYS A 32 -24.31 -35.47 2.84
CA LYS A 32 -23.46 -35.01 3.94
C LYS A 32 -22.06 -35.61 3.87
N ASN A 33 -21.93 -36.84 3.34
CA ASN A 33 -20.64 -37.50 3.19
C ASN A 33 -19.77 -36.78 2.14
N GLU A 34 -20.36 -36.38 1.02
CA GLU A 34 -19.68 -35.58 -0.01
C GLU A 34 -19.20 -34.24 0.55
N PHE A 35 -20.04 -33.56 1.35
CA PHE A 35 -19.66 -32.32 2.00
C PHE A 35 -18.50 -32.52 2.99
N ILE A 36 -18.54 -33.57 3.81
CA ILE A 36 -17.45 -33.90 4.74
C ILE A 36 -16.16 -34.21 3.98
N GLU A 37 -16.22 -34.97 2.90
CA GLU A 37 -15.05 -35.32 2.07
C GLU A 37 -14.43 -34.08 1.42
N LYS A 38 -15.23 -33.18 0.85
CA LYS A 38 -14.77 -31.88 0.35
C LYS A 38 -14.14 -31.04 1.45
N ALA A 39 -14.76 -30.96 2.63
CA ALA A 39 -14.24 -30.18 3.74
C ALA A 39 -12.88 -30.71 4.24
N VAL A 40 -12.73 -32.04 4.32
CA VAL A 40 -11.47 -32.69 4.71
C VAL A 40 -10.38 -32.43 3.66
N ASN A 41 -10.68 -32.60 2.37
CA ASN A 41 -9.73 -32.33 1.30
C ASN A 41 -9.30 -30.85 1.28
N CYS A 42 -10.25 -29.93 1.42
CA CYS A 42 -9.96 -28.49 1.49
C CYS A 42 -9.05 -28.15 2.67
N TYR A 43 -9.28 -28.73 3.85
CA TYR A 43 -8.43 -28.52 5.02
C TYR A 43 -7.04 -29.13 4.83
N ALA A 44 -6.94 -30.32 4.23
CA ALA A 44 -5.66 -30.96 3.89
C ALA A 44 -4.87 -30.12 2.87
N ASP A 45 -5.52 -29.61 1.83
CA ASP A 45 -4.92 -28.72 0.84
C ASP A 45 -4.45 -27.41 1.49
N MET A 46 -5.21 -26.86 2.43
CA MET A 46 -4.82 -25.67 3.19
C MET A 46 -3.61 -25.93 4.09
N LEU A 47 -3.53 -27.09 4.74
CA LEU A 47 -2.37 -27.48 5.55
C LEU A 47 -1.13 -27.67 4.66
N ALA A 48 -1.28 -28.32 3.50
CA ALA A 48 -0.21 -28.49 2.52
C ALA A 48 0.27 -27.14 1.96
N ALA A 49 -0.67 -26.23 1.67
CA ALA A 49 -0.37 -24.87 1.24
C ALA A 49 0.29 -24.04 2.36
N GLY A 50 -0.14 -24.21 3.62
CA GLY A 50 0.47 -23.56 4.79
C GLY A 50 1.88 -24.05 5.09
N GLN A 51 2.21 -25.29 4.72
CA GLN A 51 3.59 -25.81 4.75
C GLN A 51 4.43 -25.33 3.55
N SER A 52 3.78 -24.91 2.46
CA SER A 52 4.44 -24.36 1.28
C SER A 52 4.81 -22.88 1.50
N THR A 53 6.03 -22.62 1.95
CA THR A 53 6.58 -21.26 2.09
C THR A 53 6.72 -20.50 0.77
N THR A 54 6.49 -21.16 -0.37
CA THR A 54 6.82 -20.64 -1.71
C THR A 54 5.92 -19.48 -2.13
N LEU A 55 4.61 -19.57 -1.92
CA LEU A 55 3.67 -18.54 -2.36
C LEU A 55 3.78 -17.25 -1.53
N PRO A 56 3.79 -17.30 -0.17
CA PRO A 56 4.03 -16.09 0.63
C PRO A 56 5.39 -15.44 0.31
N ARG A 57 6.44 -16.24 0.10
CA ARG A 57 7.76 -15.74 -0.26
C ARG A 57 7.78 -15.11 -1.66
N ALA A 58 7.08 -15.70 -2.64
CA ALA A 58 6.98 -15.13 -3.98
C ALA A 58 6.25 -13.78 -3.97
N VAL A 59 5.17 -13.66 -3.17
CA VAL A 59 4.45 -12.40 -2.98
C VAL A 59 5.35 -11.34 -2.33
N GLN A 60 6.06 -11.69 -1.25
CA GLN A 60 7.01 -10.78 -0.61
C GLN A 60 8.10 -10.30 -1.58
N SER A 61 8.73 -11.24 -2.29
CA SER A 61 9.75 -10.91 -3.30
C SER A 61 9.21 -10.00 -4.41
N ALA A 62 7.96 -10.21 -4.85
CA ALA A 62 7.34 -9.36 -5.86
C ALA A 62 7.08 -7.94 -5.33
N ILE A 63 6.66 -7.80 -4.07
CA ILE A 63 6.49 -6.51 -3.40
C ILE A 63 7.84 -5.80 -3.27
N ASP A 64 8.87 -6.47 -2.74
CA ASP A 64 10.20 -5.89 -2.54
C ASP A 64 10.81 -5.45 -3.88
N ALA A 65 10.66 -6.25 -4.94
CA ALA A 65 11.12 -5.88 -6.27
C ALA A 65 10.39 -4.64 -6.82
N ARG A 66 9.07 -4.56 -6.63
CA ARG A 66 8.27 -3.38 -7.05
C ARG A 66 8.65 -2.13 -6.25
N LEU A 67 8.87 -2.26 -4.95
CA LEU A 67 9.33 -1.17 -4.09
C LEU A 67 10.70 -0.68 -4.52
N LYS A 68 11.65 -1.58 -4.79
CA LYS A 68 12.97 -1.20 -5.27
C LYS A 68 12.93 -0.42 -6.58
N ILE A 69 12.17 -0.89 -7.57
CA ILE A 69 12.00 -0.18 -8.85
C ILE A 69 11.38 1.21 -8.63
N PHE A 70 10.43 1.31 -7.70
CA PHE A 70 9.79 2.57 -7.36
C PHE A 70 10.76 3.54 -6.68
N GLU A 71 11.55 3.07 -5.72
CA GLU A 71 12.62 3.84 -5.05
C GLU A 71 13.64 4.36 -6.05
N ASP A 72 14.15 3.49 -6.92
CA ASP A 72 15.13 3.84 -7.97
C ASP A 72 14.55 4.93 -8.91
N ARG A 73 13.29 4.78 -9.31
CA ARG A 73 12.61 5.74 -10.18
C ARG A 73 12.38 7.08 -9.48
N ILE A 74 11.94 7.08 -8.22
CA ILE A 74 11.75 8.31 -7.44
C ILE A 74 13.08 9.01 -7.23
N ALA A 75 14.13 8.30 -6.83
CA ALA A 75 15.45 8.87 -6.63
C ALA A 75 15.96 9.54 -7.92
N SER A 76 15.80 8.86 -9.07
CA SER A 76 16.18 9.43 -10.38
C SER A 76 15.38 10.67 -10.75
N LEU A 77 14.06 10.68 -10.51
CA LEU A 77 13.21 11.82 -10.80
C LEU A 77 13.50 13.01 -9.88
N LEU A 78 13.69 12.76 -8.58
CA LEU A 78 14.06 13.80 -7.61
C LEU A 78 15.42 14.40 -7.92
N TYR A 79 16.40 13.59 -8.35
CA TYR A 79 17.70 14.08 -8.80
C TYR A 79 17.55 15.02 -10.00
N LYS A 80 16.83 14.59 -11.05
CA LYS A 80 16.61 15.43 -12.24
C LYS A 80 15.87 16.72 -11.89
N GLN A 81 14.84 16.63 -11.05
CA GLN A 81 14.11 17.81 -10.58
C GLN A 81 15.01 18.76 -9.77
N ALA A 82 15.89 18.23 -8.91
CA ALA A 82 16.83 19.04 -8.13
C ALA A 82 17.81 19.80 -9.04
N VAL A 83 18.31 19.16 -10.11
CA VAL A 83 19.17 19.81 -11.12
C VAL A 83 18.43 20.97 -11.80
N GLU A 84 17.20 20.72 -12.30
CA GLU A 84 16.42 21.78 -12.96
C GLU A 84 16.08 22.94 -12.00
N MET A 85 15.77 22.63 -10.74
CA MET A 85 15.50 23.66 -9.71
C MET A 85 16.75 24.49 -9.38
N ASP A 86 17.92 23.85 -9.26
CA ASP A 86 19.19 24.55 -9.01
C ASP A 86 19.55 25.49 -10.18
N MET A 87 19.41 25.00 -11.41
CA MET A 87 19.62 25.80 -12.62
C MET A 87 18.65 26.99 -12.69
N ALA A 88 17.35 26.76 -12.48
CA ALA A 88 16.34 27.82 -12.51
C ALA A 88 16.61 28.87 -11.41
N MET A 89 16.91 28.43 -10.18
CA MET A 89 17.21 29.35 -9.08
C MET A 89 18.50 30.14 -9.35
N SER A 90 19.53 29.51 -9.89
CA SER A 90 20.78 30.19 -10.26
C SER A 90 20.55 31.29 -11.30
N ILE A 91 19.75 31.03 -12.33
CA ILE A 91 19.37 32.04 -13.35
C ILE A 91 18.55 33.19 -12.72
N LEU A 92 17.63 32.88 -11.81
CA LEU A 92 16.84 33.89 -11.11
C LEU A 92 17.73 34.78 -10.21
N LEU A 93 18.66 34.19 -9.46
CA LEU A 93 19.57 34.96 -8.61
C LEU A 93 20.49 35.88 -9.43
N GLN A 94 20.99 35.40 -10.57
CA GLN A 94 21.79 36.22 -11.48
C GLN A 94 20.99 37.39 -12.08
N SER A 95 19.68 37.23 -12.29
CA SER A 95 18.85 38.27 -12.91
C SER A 95 18.23 39.27 -11.91
N LEU A 96 17.97 38.86 -10.68
CA LEU A 96 17.25 39.67 -9.68
C LEU A 96 18.14 40.34 -8.63
N ASN A 97 19.44 40.03 -8.60
CA ASN A 97 20.43 40.59 -7.66
C ASN A 97 19.95 40.58 -6.18
N VAL A 98 19.39 39.44 -5.76
CA VAL A 98 18.82 39.24 -4.42
C VAL A 98 19.93 39.09 -3.39
N SER A 99 19.80 39.73 -2.23
CA SER A 99 20.77 39.59 -1.13
C SER A 99 20.59 38.28 -0.37
N GLU A 100 21.66 37.79 0.26
CA GLU A 100 21.63 36.57 1.07
C GLU A 100 20.61 36.67 2.23
N GLU A 101 20.48 37.85 2.84
CA GLU A 101 19.57 38.08 3.96
C GLU A 101 18.10 37.86 3.56
N VAL A 102 17.70 38.37 2.38
CA VAL A 102 16.35 38.15 1.84
C VAL A 102 16.11 36.67 1.59
N LEU A 103 17.10 35.94 1.06
CA LEU A 103 16.98 34.50 0.83
C LEU A 103 16.82 33.70 2.13
N ARG A 104 17.54 34.08 3.19
CA ARG A 104 17.40 33.43 4.50
C ARG A 104 16.02 33.67 5.10
N GLN A 105 15.50 34.88 5.01
CA GLN A 105 14.15 35.23 5.48
C GLN A 105 13.08 34.47 4.70
N GLU A 106 13.14 34.46 3.36
CA GLU A 106 12.19 33.73 2.52
C GLU A 106 12.24 32.21 2.73
N ARG A 107 13.44 31.67 3.01
CA ARG A 107 13.58 30.26 3.39
C ARG A 107 12.89 29.96 4.73
N ALA A 108 13.05 30.82 5.73
CA ALA A 108 12.39 30.65 7.02
C ALA A 108 10.85 30.69 6.88
N LYS A 109 10.32 31.69 6.15
CA LYS A 109 8.89 31.79 5.83
C LYS A 109 8.39 30.52 5.12
N SER A 110 9.13 30.07 4.10
CA SER A 110 8.76 28.87 3.32
C SER A 110 8.78 27.58 4.16
N ILE A 111 9.74 27.40 5.06
CA ILE A 111 9.79 26.24 5.97
C ILE A 111 8.56 26.24 6.90
N VAL A 112 8.20 27.39 7.47
CA VAL A 112 7.02 27.51 8.32
C VAL A 112 5.75 27.17 7.54
N ALA A 113 5.61 27.71 6.33
CA ALA A 113 4.47 27.42 5.46
C ALA A 113 4.36 25.92 5.14
N VAL A 114 5.45 25.29 4.68
CA VAL A 114 5.49 23.86 4.34
C VAL A 114 5.16 22.98 5.54
N LYS A 115 5.68 23.31 6.73
CA LYS A 115 5.34 22.60 7.98
C LYS A 115 3.86 22.74 8.32
N ARG A 116 3.31 23.95 8.21
CA ARG A 116 1.89 24.21 8.49
C ARG A 116 0.96 23.49 7.52
N THR A 117 1.37 23.29 6.27
CA THR A 117 0.55 22.70 5.21
C THR A 117 0.85 21.22 4.93
N ASN A 118 1.68 20.57 5.76
CA ASN A 118 2.14 19.19 5.55
C ASN A 118 2.67 18.93 4.13
N GLY A 119 3.47 19.86 3.61
CA GLY A 119 4.05 19.73 2.26
C GLY A 119 3.16 20.23 1.12
N GLN A 120 1.92 20.66 1.38
CA GLN A 120 1.08 21.23 0.32
C GLN A 120 1.51 22.66 -0.01
N LEU A 121 1.89 22.90 -1.27
CA LEU A 121 2.21 24.25 -1.77
C LEU A 121 0.95 24.85 -2.42
N ARG A 122 0.37 25.88 -1.79
CA ARG A 122 -0.80 26.63 -2.31
C ARG A 122 -0.35 28.00 -2.77
N LEU A 123 -0.16 28.17 -4.07
CA LEU A 123 0.39 29.40 -4.64
C LEU A 123 -0.58 30.58 -4.51
N GLU A 124 -1.89 30.33 -4.59
CA GLU A 124 -2.93 31.36 -4.39
C GLU A 124 -2.91 31.91 -2.97
N GLN A 125 -2.55 31.07 -2.00
CA GLN A 125 -2.39 31.52 -0.62
C GLN A 125 -1.12 32.37 -0.47
N LYS A 126 0.01 31.95 -1.06
CA LYS A 126 1.24 32.76 -1.05
C LYS A 126 1.03 34.12 -1.72
N LEU A 127 0.27 34.18 -2.81
CA LEU A 127 -0.06 35.43 -3.49
C LEU A 127 -0.85 36.37 -2.56
N ARG A 128 -1.87 35.86 -1.88
CA ARG A 128 -2.65 36.65 -0.91
C ARG A 128 -1.82 37.15 0.28
N GLU A 129 -0.89 36.33 0.77
CA GLU A 129 0.03 36.72 1.84
C GLU A 129 0.94 37.88 1.39
N LEU A 130 1.50 37.80 0.18
CA LEU A 130 2.31 38.87 -0.41
C LEU A 130 1.52 40.17 -0.63
N GLU A 131 0.29 40.07 -1.15
CA GLU A 131 -0.60 41.22 -1.27
C GLU A 131 -0.88 41.83 0.11
N SER A 132 -1.15 41.02 1.14
CA SER A 132 -1.42 41.56 2.48
C SER A 132 -0.20 42.24 3.14
N GLU A 133 1.02 41.76 2.88
CA GLU A 133 2.26 42.37 3.38
C GLU A 133 2.54 43.72 2.68
N SER A 134 2.20 43.86 1.39
CA SER A 134 2.43 45.10 0.64
C SER A 134 1.46 46.23 1.01
N TRP A 135 0.27 45.91 1.55
CA TRP A 135 -0.68 46.91 2.07
C TRP A 135 -0.39 47.37 3.51
N GLN A 136 0.57 46.75 4.21
CA GLN A 136 0.94 47.09 5.60
C GLN A 136 2.29 47.82 5.72
N GLY A 137 2.97 48.08 4.60
CA GLY A 137 4.25 48.80 4.51
C GLY A 137 4.13 50.27 4.15
#